data_AF-A0A0F9VAQ8-F1
#
_entry.id   AF-A0A0F9VAQ8-F1
#
_cell.length_a   1.000
_cell.length_b   1.000
_cell.length_c   1.000
_cell.angle_alpha   90.00
_cell.angle_beta   90.00
_cell.angle_gamma   90.00
#
_symmetry.space_group_name_H-M   'P 1'
#
loop_
_entity.id
_entity.type
_entity.pdbx_description
1 polymer ?
#
loop_
_entity_poly.entity_id
_entity_poly.type
_entity_poly.pdbx_seq_one_letter_code
_entity_poly.pdbx_strand_id
1 'polypeptide(L)'
;MDVFQDTLDLLQEVQQAQLNRAARRFEISPDEVEAIVRDADPTPNMKYGTWLLKQWLSHQDPMRLQDENIRSDISELLGVHARLVTLKTAGDWEVKPNLFDYKSWREAWGALQEVPEGAILSRRQLRKGKADPMLVPGSEFVAQEGKYRAYIVTTPDAAMFHGRGTPWCTRARNQACHYASEDNPLIVVHYVWSPERTEAVYQATSDYREVQDSNHNEMAYDQLPHEVQVLFEKAAETTGNSSTYVEWAKASEGAIEEAWDEWIKDEYRDGLIEKFPDLEDEIEELVSNGRLWGLFDDAAGSEITTTWYGDNWDVDVDIEDAVAATDREAVRFAFDPRRREWAAQHQQQTLPFSGTLPRESLKADVYRILVA
;
A
#
# COMPACT_ATOMS: atom_id res chain seq x y z
N MET A 1 26.32 -19.14 -49.43
CA MET A 1 25.99 -17.76 -49.05
C MET A 1 26.21 -17.65 -47.57
N ASP A 2 26.98 -16.66 -47.17
CA ASP A 2 27.28 -16.43 -45.76
C ASP A 2 26.14 -15.60 -45.17
N VAL A 3 25.24 -16.27 -44.45
CA VAL A 3 24.03 -15.68 -43.86
C VAL A 3 24.35 -14.44 -43.02
N PHE A 4 25.56 -14.38 -42.45
CA PHE A 4 26.02 -13.24 -41.69
C PHE A 4 26.25 -12.00 -42.56
N GLN A 5 26.90 -12.17 -43.72
CA GLN A 5 27.16 -11.07 -44.66
C GLN A 5 25.85 -10.53 -45.26
N ASP A 6 24.94 -11.43 -45.67
CA ASP A 6 23.64 -11.03 -46.22
C ASP A 6 22.81 -10.23 -45.20
N THR A 7 22.94 -10.54 -43.90
CA THR A 7 22.28 -9.80 -42.82
C THR A 7 22.90 -8.42 -42.61
N LEU A 8 24.23 -8.31 -42.69
CA LEU A 8 24.93 -7.02 -42.59
C LEU A 8 24.58 -6.08 -43.74
N ASP A 9 24.54 -6.61 -44.96
CA ASP A 9 24.21 -5.84 -46.16
C ASP A 9 22.77 -5.31 -46.07
N LEU A 10 21.82 -6.16 -45.63
CA LEU A 10 20.43 -5.76 -45.41
C LEU A 10 20.30 -4.66 -44.33
N LEU A 11 21.07 -4.75 -43.24
CA LEU A 11 21.07 -3.72 -42.18
C LEU A 11 21.61 -2.38 -42.71
N GLN A 12 22.65 -2.40 -43.53
CA GLN A 12 23.21 -1.20 -44.16
C GLN A 12 22.20 -0.57 -45.14
N GLU A 13 21.51 -1.38 -45.95
CA GLU A 13 20.47 -0.90 -46.86
C GLU A 13 19.32 -0.22 -46.10
N VAL A 14 18.85 -0.82 -45.00
CA VAL A 14 17.79 -0.26 -44.16
C VAL A 14 18.24 1.06 -43.54
N GLN A 15 19.46 1.14 -43.02
CA GLN A 15 20.01 2.37 -42.45
C GLN A 15 20.12 3.47 -43.51
N GLN A 16 20.65 3.16 -44.69
CA GLN A 16 20.77 4.11 -45.79
C GLN A 16 19.40 4.60 -46.28
N ALA A 17 18.40 3.72 -46.35
CA ALA A 17 17.04 4.11 -46.71
C ALA A 17 16.42 5.08 -45.70
N GLN A 18 16.70 4.90 -44.40
CA GLN A 18 16.24 5.83 -43.36
C GLN A 18 16.95 7.18 -43.43
N LEU A 19 18.27 7.19 -43.66
CA LEU A 19 19.05 8.42 -43.86
C LEU A 19 18.51 9.21 -45.06
N ASN A 20 18.30 8.54 -46.20
CA ASN A 20 17.72 9.15 -47.39
C ASN A 20 16.31 9.71 -47.14
N ARG A 21 15.51 9.03 -46.31
CA ARG A 21 14.17 9.50 -45.93
C ARG A 21 14.24 10.77 -45.07
N ALA A 22 15.15 10.83 -44.09
CA ALA A 22 15.37 12.04 -43.28
C ALA A 22 15.92 13.19 -44.12
N ALA A 23 16.91 12.91 -44.98
CA ALA A 23 17.48 13.88 -45.91
C ALA A 23 16.40 14.55 -46.77
N ARG A 24 15.47 13.76 -47.33
CA ARG A 24 14.33 14.29 -48.10
C ARG A 24 13.36 15.10 -47.26
N ARG A 25 13.11 14.72 -46.00
CA ARG A 25 12.16 15.41 -45.12
C ARG A 25 12.69 16.75 -44.65
N PHE A 26 13.99 16.83 -44.37
CA PHE A 26 14.63 18.01 -43.78
C PHE A 26 15.44 18.82 -44.80
N GLU A 27 15.39 18.45 -46.08
CA GLU A 27 16.06 19.14 -47.19
C GLU A 27 17.58 19.30 -47.01
N ILE A 28 18.21 18.30 -46.39
CA ILE A 28 19.66 18.22 -46.15
C ILE A 28 20.25 16.96 -46.77
N SER A 29 21.58 16.90 -46.87
CA SER A 29 22.26 15.73 -47.45
C SER A 29 22.19 14.50 -46.52
N PRO A 30 22.24 13.26 -47.04
CA PRO A 30 22.33 12.06 -46.21
C PRO A 30 23.54 12.06 -45.26
N ASP A 31 24.68 12.58 -45.71
CA ASP A 31 25.91 12.69 -44.91
C ASP A 31 25.72 13.66 -43.74
N GLU A 32 24.99 14.75 -43.95
CA GLU A 32 24.66 15.73 -42.90
C GLU A 32 23.66 15.16 -41.88
N VAL A 33 22.68 14.37 -42.33
CA VAL A 33 21.79 13.60 -41.43
C VAL A 33 22.62 12.66 -40.55
N GLU A 34 23.56 11.93 -41.14
CA GLU A 34 24.42 11.01 -40.39
C GLU A 34 25.26 11.77 -39.36
N ALA A 35 25.83 12.92 -39.74
CA ALA A 35 26.60 13.76 -38.84
C ALA A 35 25.76 14.25 -37.63
N ILE A 36 24.52 14.71 -37.86
CA ILE A 36 23.61 15.15 -36.81
C ILE A 36 23.27 13.99 -35.85
N VAL A 37 22.91 12.81 -36.40
CA VAL A 37 22.59 11.64 -35.58
C VAL A 37 23.81 11.17 -34.79
N ARG A 38 25.00 11.22 -35.39
CA ARG A 38 26.26 10.84 -34.75
C ARG A 38 26.63 11.78 -33.61
N ASP A 39 26.39 13.08 -33.76
CA ASP A 39 26.63 14.04 -32.67
C ASP A 39 25.62 13.87 -31.53
N ALA A 40 24.36 13.59 -31.86
CA ALA A 40 23.31 13.36 -30.88
C ALA A 40 23.47 12.04 -30.10
N ASP A 41 24.01 10.98 -30.70
CA ASP A 41 24.22 9.68 -30.04
C ASP A 41 25.55 9.66 -29.24
N PRO A 42 25.52 9.69 -27.89
CA PRO A 42 26.74 9.68 -27.09
C PRO A 42 27.42 8.30 -27.03
N THR A 43 26.84 7.26 -27.65
CA THR A 43 27.34 5.89 -27.53
C THR A 43 28.42 5.54 -28.57
N PRO A 44 29.36 4.64 -28.23
CA PRO A 44 30.30 4.11 -29.20
C PRO A 44 29.56 3.43 -30.36
N ASN A 45 30.00 3.69 -31.59
CA ASN A 45 29.46 3.08 -32.82
C ASN A 45 27.97 3.37 -33.09
N MET A 46 27.42 4.47 -32.57
CA MET A 46 26.03 4.90 -32.84
C MET A 46 24.99 3.82 -32.54
N LYS A 47 25.11 3.15 -31.38
CA LYS A 47 24.24 2.04 -31.00
C LYS A 47 22.74 2.40 -31.06
N TYR A 48 22.40 3.66 -30.82
CA TYR A 48 21.03 4.17 -30.81
C TYR A 48 20.69 5.02 -32.05
N GLY A 49 21.60 5.18 -33.01
CA GLY A 49 21.41 6.03 -34.18
C GLY A 49 20.13 5.74 -34.96
N THR A 50 19.82 4.46 -35.21
CA THR A 50 18.57 4.03 -35.88
C THR A 50 17.32 4.43 -35.11
N TRP A 51 17.36 4.35 -33.78
CA TRP A 51 16.22 4.75 -32.94
C TRP A 51 16.06 6.26 -32.93
N LEU A 52 17.15 7.02 -32.77
CA LEU A 52 17.14 8.48 -32.85
C LEU A 52 16.58 8.97 -34.20
N LEU A 53 17.01 8.35 -35.29
CA LEU A 53 16.52 8.66 -36.63
C LEU A 53 15.02 8.36 -36.77
N LYS A 54 14.53 7.25 -36.21
CA LYS A 54 13.10 6.94 -36.14
C LYS A 54 12.32 7.96 -35.31
N GLN A 55 12.85 8.38 -34.15
CA GLN A 55 12.23 9.40 -33.30
C GLN A 55 12.18 10.76 -33.99
N TRP A 56 13.24 11.14 -34.71
CA TRP A 56 13.28 12.39 -35.49
C TRP A 56 12.27 12.38 -36.65
N LEU A 57 12.10 11.23 -37.29
CA LEU A 57 11.13 10.99 -38.37
C LEU A 57 9.69 10.77 -37.87
N SER A 58 9.43 10.78 -36.57
CA SER A 58 8.07 10.65 -36.02
C SER A 58 7.18 11.83 -36.48
N HIS A 59 5.88 11.57 -36.60
CA HIS A 59 4.89 12.60 -36.97
C HIS A 59 4.11 13.11 -35.76
N GLN A 60 3.96 12.28 -34.73
CA GLN A 60 3.19 12.62 -33.54
C GLN A 60 4.02 13.44 -32.55
N ASP A 61 5.32 13.17 -32.46
CA ASP A 61 6.22 13.83 -31.51
C ASP A 61 7.69 13.69 -31.96
N PRO A 62 8.14 14.51 -32.93
CA PRO A 62 9.50 14.42 -33.44
C PRO A 62 10.51 14.93 -32.42
N MET A 63 11.53 14.12 -32.13
CA MET A 63 12.71 14.57 -31.40
C MET A 63 13.50 15.55 -32.27
N ARG A 64 13.93 16.70 -31.72
CA ARG A 64 14.72 17.69 -32.45
C ARG A 64 16.21 17.42 -32.24
N LEU A 65 16.79 16.62 -33.13
CA LEU A 65 18.21 16.25 -33.04
C LEU A 65 19.20 17.40 -33.28
N GLN A 66 18.71 18.58 -33.68
CA GLN A 66 19.53 19.77 -33.91
C GLN A 66 19.55 20.72 -32.70
N ASP A 67 18.80 20.43 -31.64
CA ASP A 67 18.77 21.26 -30.45
C ASP A 67 20.11 21.14 -29.69
N GLU A 68 20.65 22.27 -29.21
CA GLU A 68 21.99 22.34 -28.60
C GLU A 68 22.19 21.39 -27.41
N ASN A 69 21.12 21.07 -26.68
CA ASN A 69 21.15 20.23 -25.49
C ASN A 69 20.86 18.75 -25.77
N ILE A 70 20.51 18.36 -27.00
CA ILE A 70 19.96 17.03 -27.27
C ILE A 70 20.90 15.89 -26.88
N ARG A 71 22.22 16.10 -27.08
CA ARG A 71 23.24 15.13 -26.72
C ARG A 71 23.31 14.92 -25.20
N SER A 72 23.13 15.99 -24.42
CA SER A 72 23.06 15.93 -22.96
C SER A 72 21.79 15.20 -22.52
N ASP A 73 20.64 15.55 -23.10
CA ASP A 73 19.35 14.94 -22.78
C ASP A 73 19.35 13.43 -23.09
N ILE A 74 19.91 13.02 -24.24
CA ILE A 74 20.07 11.61 -24.60
C ILE A 74 21.05 10.91 -23.64
N SER A 75 22.14 11.57 -23.26
CA SER A 75 23.10 11.01 -22.30
C SER A 75 22.44 10.77 -20.93
N GLU A 76 21.61 11.69 -20.48
CA GLU A 76 20.84 11.57 -19.25
C GLU A 76 19.81 10.43 -19.36
N LEU A 77 19.02 10.40 -20.44
CA LEU A 77 18.04 9.35 -20.73
C LEU A 77 18.68 7.96 -20.66
N LEU A 78 19.82 7.79 -21.34
CA LEU A 78 20.57 6.53 -21.35
C LEU A 78 21.15 6.20 -19.98
N GLY A 79 21.63 7.20 -19.25
CA GLY A 79 22.14 7.05 -17.89
C GLY A 79 21.07 6.60 -16.90
N VAL A 80 19.87 7.19 -16.96
CA VAL A 80 18.74 6.79 -16.09
C VAL A 80 18.20 5.42 -16.53
N HIS A 81 18.00 5.17 -17.83
CA HIS A 81 17.51 3.88 -18.34
C HIS A 81 18.44 2.73 -17.95
N ALA A 82 19.77 2.89 -18.11
CA ALA A 82 20.74 1.88 -17.71
C ALA A 82 20.71 1.59 -16.20
N ARG A 83 20.47 2.62 -15.37
CA ARG A 83 20.30 2.48 -13.92
C ARG A 83 18.99 1.76 -13.59
N LEU A 84 17.89 2.03 -14.30
CA LEU A 84 16.60 1.40 -14.05
C LEU A 84 16.48 -0.05 -14.53
N VAL A 85 16.99 -0.37 -15.72
CA VAL A 85 17.09 -1.78 -16.18
C VAL A 85 17.88 -2.61 -15.18
N THR A 86 18.85 -1.97 -14.52
CA THR A 86 19.62 -2.59 -13.45
C THR A 86 18.83 -2.72 -12.13
N LEU A 87 17.90 -1.81 -11.85
CA LEU A 87 17.03 -1.81 -10.67
C LEU A 87 15.74 -2.62 -10.85
N LYS A 88 15.47 -3.17 -12.04
CA LYS A 88 14.35 -4.10 -12.33
C LYS A 88 14.35 -5.36 -11.45
N THR A 89 15.37 -5.54 -10.61
CA THR A 89 15.45 -6.60 -9.60
C THR A 89 14.84 -6.21 -8.25
N ALA A 90 14.57 -4.92 -8.01
CA ALA A 90 14.17 -4.35 -6.72
C ALA A 90 12.77 -3.69 -6.70
N GLY A 91 11.99 -3.76 -7.80
CA GLY A 91 10.60 -3.27 -7.84
C GLY A 91 9.95 -3.40 -9.21
N ASP A 92 8.62 -3.55 -9.23
CA ASP A 92 7.76 -3.61 -10.44
C ASP A 92 7.58 -2.24 -11.09
N TRP A 93 8.68 -1.64 -11.52
CA TRP A 93 8.62 -0.46 -12.38
C TRP A 93 8.20 -0.90 -13.79
N GLU A 94 7.24 -0.21 -14.42
CA GLU A 94 6.91 -0.38 -15.86
C GLU A 94 8.04 0.13 -16.79
N VAL A 95 9.30 -0.04 -16.38
CA VAL A 95 10.47 0.27 -17.18
C VAL A 95 10.66 -0.87 -18.15
N LYS A 96 10.51 -0.55 -19.44
CA LYS A 96 10.75 -1.51 -20.49
C LYS A 96 12.24 -1.86 -20.52
N PRO A 97 12.58 -3.16 -20.59
CA PRO A 97 13.96 -3.61 -20.47
C PRO A 97 14.84 -3.06 -21.61
N ASN A 98 14.25 -2.70 -22.75
CA ASN A 98 14.94 -2.05 -23.84
C ASN A 98 14.33 -0.66 -24.12
N LEU A 99 15.19 0.34 -24.33
CA LEU A 99 14.77 1.69 -24.72
C LEU A 99 14.00 1.69 -26.05
N PHE A 100 14.28 0.71 -26.92
CA PHE A 100 13.57 0.54 -28.20
C PHE A 100 12.10 0.15 -28.06
N ASP A 101 11.69 -0.33 -26.88
CA ASP A 101 10.31 -0.77 -26.63
C ASP A 101 9.37 0.41 -26.31
N TYR A 102 9.92 1.59 -26.06
CA TYR A 102 9.14 2.83 -25.91
C TYR A 102 8.71 3.36 -27.28
N LYS A 103 7.45 3.81 -27.40
CA LYS A 103 6.90 4.33 -28.66
C LYS A 103 7.55 5.66 -29.02
N SER A 104 7.78 6.51 -28.02
CA SER A 104 8.45 7.80 -28.19
C SER A 104 9.51 8.04 -27.12
N TRP A 105 10.39 9.00 -27.39
CA TRP A 105 11.38 9.46 -26.42
C TRP A 105 10.74 10.17 -25.22
N ARG A 106 9.61 10.86 -25.39
CA ARG A 106 8.85 11.43 -24.27
C ARG A 106 8.19 10.37 -23.39
N GLU A 107 7.70 9.28 -23.98
CA GLU A 107 7.21 8.14 -23.19
C GLU A 107 8.35 7.54 -22.35
N ALA A 108 9.52 7.38 -22.97
CA ALA A 108 10.72 6.97 -22.23
C ALA A 108 11.03 7.97 -21.12
N TRP A 109 11.15 9.26 -21.42
CA TRP A 109 11.47 10.30 -20.44
C TRP A 109 10.46 10.42 -19.30
N GLY A 110 9.16 10.38 -19.60
CA GLY A 110 8.08 10.42 -18.61
C GLY A 110 8.13 9.23 -17.66
N ALA A 111 8.32 8.02 -18.18
CA ALA A 111 8.50 6.83 -17.36
C ALA A 111 9.73 6.91 -16.44
N LEU A 112 10.73 7.71 -16.79
CA LEU A 112 11.92 7.93 -15.97
C LEU A 112 11.71 9.01 -14.90
N GLN A 113 10.87 10.02 -15.15
CA GLN A 113 10.55 11.07 -14.17
C GLN A 113 9.68 10.58 -13.01
N GLU A 114 8.94 9.48 -13.20
CA GLU A 114 8.18 8.81 -12.13
C GLU A 114 9.08 8.11 -11.10
N VAL A 115 10.39 8.04 -11.36
CA VAL A 115 11.37 7.44 -10.45
C VAL A 115 11.97 8.55 -9.57
N PRO A 116 11.82 8.48 -8.23
CA PRO A 116 12.46 9.41 -7.32
C PRO A 116 13.99 9.39 -7.50
N GLU A 117 14.65 10.54 -7.56
CA GLU A 117 16.12 10.63 -7.73
C GLU A 117 16.88 9.81 -6.69
N GLY A 118 16.35 9.69 -5.46
CA GLY A 118 16.93 8.89 -4.38
C GLY A 118 16.80 7.37 -4.53
N ALA A 119 15.87 6.88 -5.35
CA ALA A 119 15.72 5.45 -5.63
C ALA A 119 16.84 4.89 -6.52
N ILE A 120 17.63 5.77 -7.14
CA ILE A 120 18.64 5.40 -8.13
C ILE A 120 20.00 5.12 -7.48
N LEU A 121 20.11 3.98 -6.79
CA LEU A 121 21.38 3.53 -6.19
C LEU A 121 22.30 2.84 -7.21
N SER A 122 23.62 3.07 -7.11
CA SER A 122 24.60 2.37 -7.97
C SER A 122 24.78 0.89 -7.56
N ARG A 123 25.02 -0.01 -8.53
CA ARG A 123 25.35 -1.44 -8.29
C ARG A 123 26.43 -1.65 -7.23
N ARG A 124 27.39 -0.72 -7.14
CA ARG A 124 28.50 -0.79 -6.19
C ARG A 124 28.06 -0.44 -4.76
N GLN A 125 27.06 0.41 -4.60
CA GLN A 125 26.48 0.76 -3.29
C GLN A 125 25.59 -0.37 -2.77
N LEU A 126 24.74 -0.93 -3.64
CA LEU A 126 23.88 -2.08 -3.32
C LEU A 126 24.70 -3.34 -2.96
N ARG A 127 25.64 -3.75 -3.83
CA ARG A 127 26.48 -4.96 -3.59
C ARG A 127 27.40 -4.87 -2.37
N LYS A 128 27.73 -3.66 -1.90
CA LYS A 128 28.54 -3.48 -0.70
C LYS A 128 27.70 -3.44 0.58
N GLY A 129 26.38 -3.58 0.49
CA GLY A 129 25.47 -3.42 1.62
C GLY A 129 25.56 -2.05 2.29
N LYS A 130 26.03 -1.03 1.54
CA LYS A 130 26.29 0.31 2.08
C LYS A 130 25.11 1.26 1.94
N ALA A 131 24.12 0.91 1.13
CA ALA A 131 22.93 1.70 0.93
C ALA A 131 21.72 0.77 0.96
N ASP A 132 20.74 1.09 1.79
CA ASP A 132 19.45 0.40 1.80
C ASP A 132 18.61 0.93 0.63
N PRO A 133 18.16 0.06 -0.31
CA PRO A 133 17.31 0.50 -1.42
C PRO A 133 15.98 1.09 -1.00
N MET A 134 15.54 0.85 0.24
CA MET A 134 14.30 1.38 0.79
C MET A 134 14.47 2.76 1.45
N LEU A 135 15.69 3.27 1.58
CA LEU A 135 15.95 4.63 2.07
C LEU A 135 15.86 5.63 0.91
N VAL A 136 14.71 6.27 0.79
CA VAL A 136 14.43 7.37 -0.15
C VAL A 136 14.20 8.67 0.62
N PRO A 137 14.31 9.85 -0.01
CA PRO A 137 14.00 11.11 0.67
C PRO A 137 12.61 11.11 1.30
N GLY A 138 12.55 11.31 2.62
CA GLY A 138 11.30 11.19 3.39
C GLY A 138 11.01 9.79 3.93
N SER A 139 11.95 8.84 3.83
CA SER A 139 11.93 7.62 4.62
C SER A 139 13.17 7.48 5.51
N GLU A 140 12.96 6.93 6.70
CA GLU A 140 13.98 6.66 7.70
C GLU A 140 13.88 5.21 8.17
N PHE A 141 15.01 4.51 8.23
CA PHE A 141 15.07 3.15 8.74
C PHE A 141 14.99 3.16 10.27
N VAL A 142 14.05 2.39 10.81
CA VAL A 142 13.83 2.29 12.25
C VAL A 142 14.59 1.10 12.82
N ALA A 143 14.21 -0.10 12.38
CA ALA A 143 14.68 -1.34 12.96
C ALA A 143 14.48 -2.52 12.00
N GLN A 144 15.18 -3.61 12.29
CA GLN A 144 15.02 -4.90 11.62
C GLN A 144 14.78 -5.99 12.67
N GLU A 145 13.76 -6.80 12.47
CA GLU A 145 13.48 -7.99 13.27
C GLU A 145 13.33 -9.19 12.34
N GLY A 146 14.27 -10.14 12.45
CA GLY A 146 14.35 -11.27 11.53
C GLY A 146 14.42 -10.83 10.07
N LYS A 147 13.37 -11.16 9.30
CA LYS A 147 13.21 -10.81 7.88
C LYS A 147 12.38 -9.54 7.65
N TYR A 148 11.93 -8.87 8.70
CA TYR A 148 11.12 -7.66 8.58
C TYR A 148 11.97 -6.41 8.84
N ARG A 149 11.74 -5.35 8.07
CA ARG A 149 12.34 -4.02 8.29
C ARG A 149 11.24 -2.97 8.35
N ALA A 150 11.32 -2.07 9.32
CA ALA A 150 10.41 -0.94 9.42
C ALA A 150 11.07 0.36 8.99
N TYR A 151 10.28 1.20 8.33
CA TYR A 151 10.65 2.54 7.93
C TYR A 151 9.58 3.53 8.39
N ILE A 152 10.01 4.66 8.92
CA ILE A 152 9.17 5.85 9.10
C ILE A 152 9.14 6.59 7.78
N VAL A 153 7.96 7.04 7.36
CA VAL A 153 7.72 7.68 6.07
C VAL A 153 6.97 8.98 6.31
N THR A 154 7.62 10.11 6.03
CA THR A 154 7.14 11.46 6.34
C THR A 154 6.77 12.28 5.12
N THR A 155 6.99 11.76 3.90
CA THR A 155 6.66 12.47 2.66
C THR A 155 5.71 11.66 1.77
N PRO A 156 4.84 12.33 0.99
CA PRO A 156 3.95 11.66 0.06
C PRO A 156 4.71 10.83 -0.99
N ASP A 157 5.83 11.34 -1.49
CA ASP A 157 6.63 10.63 -2.51
C ASP A 157 7.29 9.36 -1.93
N ALA A 158 7.71 9.38 -0.66
CA ALA A 158 8.18 8.18 0.03
C ALA A 158 7.03 7.20 0.32
N ALA A 159 5.85 7.68 0.71
CA ALA A 159 4.68 6.83 0.89
C ALA A 159 4.28 6.12 -0.41
N MET A 160 4.29 6.85 -1.53
CA MET A 160 4.12 6.25 -2.86
C MET A 160 5.20 5.22 -3.17
N PHE A 161 6.45 5.50 -2.82
CA PHE A 161 7.57 4.58 -3.04
C PHE A 161 7.38 3.27 -2.28
N HIS A 162 7.03 3.35 -0.99
CA HIS A 162 6.88 2.19 -0.13
C HIS A 162 5.57 1.43 -0.38
N GLY A 163 4.50 2.09 -0.81
CA GLY A 163 3.22 1.45 -1.14
C GLY A 163 3.17 0.78 -2.52
N ARG A 164 4.26 0.78 -3.29
CA ARG A 164 4.29 0.13 -4.61
C ARG A 164 4.11 -1.38 -4.51
N GLY A 165 3.40 -1.96 -5.49
CA GLY A 165 3.08 -3.38 -5.51
C GLY A 165 1.93 -3.76 -4.56
N THR A 166 1.42 -2.81 -3.78
CA THR A 166 0.27 -3.00 -2.90
C THR A 166 -0.99 -2.35 -3.50
N PRO A 167 -2.18 -2.69 -3.01
CA PRO A 167 -3.42 -1.99 -3.30
C PRO A 167 -3.65 -0.78 -2.39
N TRP A 168 -2.69 -0.38 -1.54
CA TRP A 168 -2.85 0.75 -0.63
C TRP A 168 -3.13 2.07 -1.36
N CYS A 169 -3.97 2.90 -0.75
CA CYS A 169 -4.24 4.26 -1.25
C CYS A 169 -2.95 5.09 -1.35
N THR A 170 -1.98 4.86 -0.48
CA THR A 170 -0.68 5.54 -0.43
C THR A 170 0.16 5.38 -1.70
N ARG A 171 -0.15 4.40 -2.57
CA ARG A 171 0.52 4.25 -3.87
C ARG A 171 0.23 5.38 -4.86
N ALA A 172 -0.87 6.12 -4.67
CA ALA A 172 -1.30 7.20 -5.56
C ALA A 172 -1.00 8.57 -4.98
N ARG A 173 -0.43 9.48 -5.79
CA ARG A 173 0.05 10.80 -5.33
C ARG A 173 -0.99 11.67 -4.65
N ASN A 174 -2.20 11.69 -5.20
CA ASN A 174 -3.32 12.46 -4.68
C ASN A 174 -3.87 11.92 -3.35
N GLN A 175 -3.55 10.67 -3.00
CA GLN A 175 -3.96 10.06 -1.75
C GLN A 175 -2.82 10.11 -0.73
N ALA A 176 -1.58 9.82 -1.14
CA ALA A 176 -0.41 9.80 -0.27
C ALA A 176 -0.24 11.08 0.58
N CYS A 177 -0.62 12.24 0.05
CA CYS A 177 -0.59 13.52 0.78
C CYS A 177 -1.51 13.60 2.00
N HIS A 178 -2.50 12.72 2.11
CA HIS A 178 -3.40 12.65 3.26
C HIS A 178 -2.88 11.73 4.36
N TYR A 179 -1.92 10.85 4.04
CA TYR A 179 -1.46 9.80 4.95
C TYR A 179 -0.07 10.05 5.52
N ALA A 180 0.84 10.69 4.77
CA ALA A 180 2.22 10.88 5.19
C ALA A 180 2.62 12.36 5.23
N SER A 181 2.95 12.84 6.43
CA SER A 181 3.56 14.15 6.69
C SER A 181 4.59 14.04 7.83
N GLU A 182 5.32 15.12 8.11
CA GLU A 182 6.20 15.20 9.29
C GLU A 182 5.41 15.07 10.60
N ASP A 183 4.20 15.64 10.65
CA ASP A 183 3.33 15.60 11.83
C ASP A 183 2.52 14.30 11.94
N ASN A 184 2.38 13.54 10.85
CA ASN A 184 1.71 12.25 10.81
C ASN A 184 2.51 11.26 9.95
N PRO A 185 3.61 10.71 10.48
CA PRO A 185 4.41 9.73 9.76
C PRO A 185 3.64 8.42 9.58
N LEU A 186 3.84 7.78 8.43
CA LEU A 186 3.47 6.38 8.25
C LEU A 186 4.61 5.49 8.71
N ILE A 187 4.25 4.33 9.23
CA ILE A 187 5.19 3.25 9.50
C ILE A 187 4.95 2.17 8.45
N VAL A 188 5.95 1.86 7.63
CA VAL A 188 5.84 0.81 6.61
C VAL A 188 6.82 -0.31 6.89
N VAL A 189 6.31 -1.53 6.91
CA VAL A 189 7.09 -2.75 7.15
C VAL A 189 7.27 -3.52 5.85
N HIS A 190 8.52 -3.89 5.58
CA HIS A 190 8.93 -4.68 4.42
C HIS A 190 9.41 -6.06 4.86
N TYR A 191 9.01 -7.11 4.15
CA TYR A 191 9.61 -8.43 4.24
C TYR A 191 10.80 -8.53 3.28
N VAL A 192 11.95 -8.99 3.78
CA VAL A 192 13.22 -9.09 3.05
C VAL A 192 13.47 -10.54 2.66
N TRP A 193 13.26 -10.85 1.38
CA TRP A 193 13.61 -12.15 0.79
C TRP A 193 15.11 -12.24 0.50
N SER A 194 15.70 -11.15 -0.02
CA SER A 194 17.13 -10.95 -0.23
C SER A 194 17.47 -9.45 -0.22
N PRO A 195 18.75 -9.04 -0.19
CA PRO A 195 19.13 -7.62 -0.27
C PRO A 195 18.55 -6.89 -1.51
N GLU A 196 18.27 -7.63 -2.58
CA GLU A 196 17.71 -7.11 -3.82
C GLU A 196 16.19 -7.26 -3.90
N ARG A 197 15.57 -8.09 -3.06
CA ARG A 197 14.15 -8.41 -3.13
C ARG A 197 13.48 -8.17 -1.79
N THR A 198 12.75 -7.07 -1.71
CA THR A 198 11.89 -6.71 -0.57
C THR A 198 10.44 -6.55 -1.04
N GLU A 199 9.50 -6.65 -0.11
CA GLU A 199 8.07 -6.55 -0.37
C GLU A 199 7.40 -5.81 0.78
N ALA A 200 6.60 -4.79 0.48
CA ALA A 200 5.83 -4.07 1.49
C ALA A 200 4.68 -4.96 1.97
N VAL A 201 4.65 -5.25 3.27
CA VAL A 201 3.72 -6.22 3.87
C VAL A 201 2.73 -5.59 4.82
N TYR A 202 3.11 -4.50 5.49
CA TYR A 202 2.22 -3.77 6.39
C TYR A 202 2.46 -2.27 6.29
N GLN A 203 1.40 -1.47 6.40
CA GLN A 203 1.48 -0.05 6.73
C GLN A 203 0.64 0.24 7.98
N ALA A 204 1.10 1.18 8.78
CA ALA A 204 0.36 1.72 9.90
C ALA A 204 0.44 3.24 9.93
N THR A 205 -0.63 3.90 10.37
CA THR A 205 -0.54 5.28 10.85
C THR A 205 0.31 5.33 12.13
N SER A 206 0.84 6.52 12.45
CA SER A 206 1.68 6.74 13.64
C SER A 206 0.97 6.43 14.96
N ASP A 207 -0.37 6.37 14.96
CA ASP A 207 -1.24 6.04 16.09
C ASP A 207 -1.82 4.62 16.00
N TYR A 208 -1.39 3.80 15.04
CA TYR A 208 -1.87 2.42 14.83
C TYR A 208 -3.37 2.24 14.62
N ARG A 209 -4.13 3.32 14.39
CA ARG A 209 -5.57 3.22 14.12
C ARG A 209 -5.86 2.52 12.81
N GLU A 210 -5.00 2.74 11.82
CA GLU A 210 -5.13 2.10 10.52
C GLU A 210 -3.92 1.21 10.28
N VAL A 211 -4.04 -0.08 10.60
CA VAL A 211 -3.06 -1.08 10.20
C VAL A 211 -3.60 -1.85 9.00
N GLN A 212 -2.82 -1.90 7.92
CA GLN A 212 -3.23 -2.55 6.69
C GLN A 212 -2.18 -3.57 6.23
N ASP A 213 -2.64 -4.75 5.82
CA ASP A 213 -1.79 -5.77 5.19
C ASP A 213 -1.48 -5.43 3.73
N SER A 214 -0.63 -6.23 3.08
CA SER A 214 -0.25 -6.05 1.66
C SER A 214 -1.43 -6.08 0.67
N ASN A 215 -2.62 -6.49 1.10
CA ASN A 215 -3.85 -6.55 0.31
C ASN A 215 -4.86 -5.47 0.69
N HIS A 216 -4.46 -4.50 1.52
CA HIS A 216 -5.29 -3.40 2.01
C HIS A 216 -6.47 -3.89 2.88
N ASN A 217 -6.31 -5.05 3.51
CA ASN A 217 -7.20 -5.48 4.58
C ASN A 217 -6.80 -4.76 5.86
N GLU A 218 -7.77 -4.15 6.52
CA GLU A 218 -7.61 -3.64 7.87
C GLU A 218 -7.36 -4.82 8.83
N MET A 219 -6.37 -4.68 9.70
CA MET A 219 -5.99 -5.69 10.67
C MET A 219 -5.93 -5.07 12.06
N ALA A 220 -6.31 -5.84 13.07
CA ALA A 220 -6.03 -5.46 14.45
C ALA A 220 -4.52 -5.65 14.75
N TYR A 221 -3.97 -4.83 15.64
CA TYR A 221 -2.54 -4.83 15.95
C TYR A 221 -2.07 -6.18 16.55
N ASP A 222 -2.90 -6.81 17.37
CA ASP A 222 -2.66 -8.10 18.02
C ASP A 222 -2.64 -9.28 17.02
N GLN A 223 -3.25 -9.12 15.85
CA GLN A 223 -3.24 -10.10 14.75
C GLN A 223 -1.93 -10.09 13.95
N LEU A 224 -1.06 -9.09 14.17
CA LEU A 224 0.22 -9.01 13.48
C LEU A 224 1.21 -10.05 14.00
N PRO A 225 2.16 -10.52 13.16
CA PRO A 225 3.30 -11.29 13.65
C PRO A 225 4.05 -10.53 14.74
N HIS A 226 4.54 -11.23 15.76
CA HIS A 226 5.22 -10.61 16.90
C HIS A 226 6.41 -9.73 16.48
N GLU A 227 7.17 -10.14 15.45
CA GLU A 227 8.28 -9.34 14.91
C GLU A 227 7.80 -8.01 14.32
N VAL A 228 6.61 -7.98 13.73
CA VAL A 228 6.00 -6.77 13.15
C VAL A 228 5.50 -5.85 14.26
N GLN A 229 4.90 -6.42 15.31
CA GLN A 229 4.50 -5.66 16.50
C GLN A 229 5.71 -4.95 17.13
N VAL A 230 6.81 -5.67 17.38
CA VAL A 230 8.06 -5.11 17.93
C VAL A 230 8.60 -3.98 17.05
N LEU A 231 8.52 -4.13 15.72
CA LEU A 231 8.96 -3.10 14.79
C LEU A 231 8.07 -1.85 14.83
N PHE A 232 6.76 -2.04 14.95
CA PHE A 232 5.82 -0.94 15.14
C PHE A 232 6.06 -0.23 16.47
N GLU A 233 6.23 -0.93 17.58
CA GLU A 233 6.59 -0.33 18.88
C GLU A 233 7.87 0.53 18.80
N LYS A 234 8.93 0.01 18.17
CA LYS A 234 10.18 0.77 17.97
C LYS A 234 10.00 2.02 17.11
N ALA A 235 9.13 1.94 16.10
CA ALA A 235 8.80 3.08 15.27
C ALA A 235 8.01 4.15 16.06
N ALA A 236 7.10 3.72 16.94
CA ALA A 236 6.40 4.60 17.88
C ALA A 236 7.36 5.40 18.77
N GLU A 237 8.38 4.71 19.29
CA GLU A 237 9.39 5.32 20.16
C GLU A 237 10.19 6.38 19.43
N THR A 238 10.46 6.12 18.16
CA THR A 238 11.22 7.03 17.29
C THR A 238 10.38 8.26 16.90
N THR A 239 9.07 8.11 16.68
CA THR A 239 8.17 9.23 16.36
C THR A 239 7.72 10.02 17.59
N GLY A 240 8.02 9.54 18.80
CA GLY A 240 7.55 10.17 20.05
C GLY A 240 6.09 9.86 20.39
N ASN A 241 5.45 8.94 19.66
CA ASN A 241 4.08 8.46 19.92
C ASN A 241 4.01 7.26 20.86
N SER A 242 5.15 6.78 21.39
CA SER A 242 5.24 5.44 22.01
C SER A 242 4.49 5.20 23.31
N SER A 243 4.10 6.22 24.05
CA SER A 243 3.47 5.98 25.36
C SER A 243 1.96 5.91 25.26
N THR A 244 1.31 6.83 24.56
CA THR A 244 -0.14 6.96 24.74
C THR A 244 -0.93 5.89 24.02
N TYR A 245 -0.71 5.56 22.75
CA TYR A 245 -1.67 4.67 22.04
C TYR A 245 -1.53 3.18 22.37
N VAL A 246 -0.31 2.63 22.45
CA VAL A 246 -0.13 1.19 22.74
C VAL A 246 -0.51 0.91 24.20
N GLU A 247 -0.21 1.82 25.12
CA GLU A 247 -0.73 1.76 26.48
C GLU A 247 -2.23 2.05 26.49
N TRP A 248 -2.75 2.97 25.66
CA TRP A 248 -4.19 3.23 25.50
C TRP A 248 -4.94 2.00 25.01
N ALA A 249 -4.47 1.28 24.00
CA ALA A 249 -5.15 0.11 23.46
C ALA A 249 -5.14 -1.04 24.47
N LYS A 250 -3.98 -1.33 25.05
CA LYS A 250 -3.83 -2.36 26.10
C LYS A 250 -4.63 -2.02 27.36
N ALA A 251 -4.66 -0.76 27.76
CA ALA A 251 -5.40 -0.32 28.94
C ALA A 251 -6.89 -0.13 28.67
N SER A 252 -7.31 0.26 27.46
CA SER A 252 -8.72 0.33 27.06
C SER A 252 -9.33 -1.06 27.04
N GLU A 253 -8.64 -2.04 26.45
CA GLU A 253 -9.14 -3.42 26.39
C GLU A 253 -9.29 -4.01 27.80
N GLY A 254 -8.29 -3.84 28.67
CA GLY A 254 -8.38 -4.24 30.07
C GLY A 254 -9.44 -3.46 30.88
N ALA A 255 -9.55 -2.15 30.67
CA ALA A 255 -10.54 -1.32 31.37
C ALA A 255 -11.98 -1.61 30.90
N ILE A 256 -12.18 -1.96 29.62
CA ILE A 256 -13.47 -2.37 29.08
C ILE A 256 -13.87 -3.74 29.66
N GLU A 257 -12.96 -4.70 29.71
CA GLU A 257 -13.22 -6.01 30.35
C GLU A 257 -13.54 -5.85 31.84
N GLU A 258 -12.78 -5.01 32.56
CA GLU A 258 -13.00 -4.74 33.99
C GLU A 258 -14.33 -3.99 34.22
N ALA A 259 -14.63 -2.96 33.43
CA ALA A 259 -15.91 -2.23 33.52
C ALA A 259 -17.11 -3.11 33.16
N TRP A 260 -16.94 -4.02 32.18
CA TRP A 260 -17.93 -5.03 31.86
C TRP A 260 -18.23 -5.92 33.07
N ASP A 261 -17.19 -6.45 33.71
CA ASP A 261 -17.34 -7.38 34.83
C ASP A 261 -17.81 -6.70 36.13
N GLU A 262 -17.50 -5.42 36.35
CA GLU A 262 -17.84 -4.71 37.58
C GLU A 262 -19.25 -4.11 37.62
N TRP A 263 -19.76 -3.51 36.53
CA TRP A 263 -21.04 -2.78 36.60
C TRP A 263 -21.90 -2.86 35.33
N ILE A 264 -21.31 -2.83 34.13
CA ILE A 264 -22.09 -2.81 32.87
C ILE A 264 -22.88 -4.12 32.72
N LYS A 265 -22.30 -5.25 33.11
CA LYS A 265 -22.98 -6.56 33.07
C LYS A 265 -24.23 -6.59 33.92
N ASP A 266 -24.22 -6.00 35.11
CA ASP A 266 -25.36 -6.02 36.03
C ASP A 266 -26.45 -5.04 35.59
N GLU A 267 -26.10 -3.81 35.20
CA GLU A 267 -27.09 -2.84 34.71
C GLU A 267 -27.72 -3.26 33.37
N TYR A 268 -26.92 -3.82 32.45
CA TYR A 268 -27.42 -4.32 31.17
C TYR A 268 -28.29 -5.57 31.36
N ARG A 269 -27.89 -6.49 32.26
CA ARG A 269 -28.71 -7.65 32.69
C ARG A 269 -30.05 -7.18 33.23
N ASP A 270 -30.05 -6.26 34.20
CA ASP A 270 -31.27 -5.79 34.85
C ASP A 270 -32.18 -5.04 33.87
N GLY A 271 -31.62 -4.21 32.98
CA GLY A 271 -32.36 -3.53 31.92
C GLY A 271 -32.99 -4.49 30.91
N LEU A 272 -32.29 -5.57 30.54
CA LEU A 272 -32.86 -6.62 29.68
C LEU A 272 -33.96 -7.42 30.39
N ILE A 273 -33.80 -7.72 31.69
CA ILE A 273 -34.85 -8.39 32.49
C ILE A 273 -36.07 -7.49 32.61
N GLU A 274 -35.89 -6.18 32.84
CA GLU A 274 -36.99 -5.22 32.88
C GLU A 274 -37.71 -5.14 31.53
N LYS A 275 -36.96 -5.11 30.42
CA LYS A 275 -37.51 -5.04 29.07
C LYS A 275 -38.19 -6.35 28.64
N PHE A 276 -37.65 -7.49 29.06
CA PHE A 276 -38.08 -8.83 28.66
C PHE A 276 -38.25 -9.76 29.89
N PRO A 277 -39.23 -9.49 30.78
CA PRO A 277 -39.35 -10.21 32.05
C PRO A 277 -39.70 -11.69 31.89
N ASP A 278 -40.26 -12.09 30.75
CA ASP A 278 -40.51 -13.51 30.46
C ASP A 278 -39.27 -14.29 30.01
N LEU A 279 -38.13 -13.62 29.83
CA LEU A 279 -36.84 -14.21 29.46
C LEU A 279 -35.80 -14.10 30.59
N GLU A 280 -36.23 -13.87 31.84
CA GLU A 280 -35.33 -13.68 32.98
C GLU A 280 -34.37 -14.87 33.16
N ASP A 281 -34.89 -16.10 33.17
CA ASP A 281 -34.08 -17.32 33.32
C ASP A 281 -33.05 -17.46 32.19
N GLU A 282 -33.43 -17.14 30.95
CA GLU A 282 -32.53 -17.11 29.80
C GLU A 282 -31.46 -16.01 29.95
N ILE A 283 -31.83 -14.80 30.35
CA ILE A 283 -30.85 -13.73 30.54
C ILE A 283 -29.82 -14.11 31.62
N GLU A 284 -30.27 -14.70 32.73
CA GLU A 284 -29.38 -15.19 33.80
C GLU A 284 -28.48 -16.35 33.34
N GLU A 285 -28.97 -17.22 32.46
CA GLU A 285 -28.14 -18.25 31.84
C GLU A 285 -27.07 -17.65 30.91
N LEU A 286 -27.34 -16.54 30.21
CA LEU A 286 -26.32 -15.84 29.42
C LEU A 286 -25.24 -15.20 30.30
N VAL A 287 -25.67 -14.58 31.40
CA VAL A 287 -24.79 -13.94 32.40
C VAL A 287 -23.83 -14.97 33.01
N SER A 288 -24.36 -16.10 33.47
CA SER A 288 -23.57 -17.16 34.12
C SER A 288 -22.60 -17.85 33.15
N ASN A 289 -22.92 -17.90 31.86
CA ASN A 289 -22.06 -18.46 30.82
C ASN A 289 -21.11 -17.44 30.17
N GLY A 290 -21.10 -16.18 30.62
CA GLY A 290 -20.26 -15.12 30.04
C GLY A 290 -20.63 -14.74 28.61
N ARG A 291 -21.89 -14.97 28.20
CA ARG A 291 -22.37 -14.77 26.82
C ARG A 291 -23.15 -13.49 26.63
N LEU A 292 -23.48 -12.79 27.72
CA LEU A 292 -24.19 -11.53 27.66
C LEU A 292 -23.38 -10.46 26.88
N TRP A 293 -22.04 -10.54 26.89
CA TRP A 293 -21.15 -9.61 26.19
C TRP A 293 -21.43 -9.58 24.68
N GLY A 294 -21.65 -10.74 24.06
CA GLY A 294 -21.92 -10.80 22.63
C GLY A 294 -23.25 -10.14 22.22
N LEU A 295 -24.25 -10.09 23.12
CA LEU A 295 -25.49 -9.35 22.84
C LEU A 295 -25.30 -7.85 23.01
N PHE A 296 -24.46 -7.45 23.97
CA PHE A 296 -24.13 -6.06 24.21
C PHE A 296 -23.32 -5.47 23.05
N ASP A 297 -22.28 -6.17 22.59
CA ASP A 297 -21.43 -5.74 21.45
C ASP A 297 -22.24 -5.59 20.15
N ASP A 298 -23.13 -6.55 19.86
CA ASP A 298 -24.03 -6.51 18.70
C ASP A 298 -25.03 -5.33 18.77
N ALA A 299 -25.45 -4.93 19.98
CA ALA A 299 -26.47 -3.89 20.19
C ALA A 299 -25.90 -2.48 20.35
N ALA A 300 -24.72 -2.34 20.97
CA ALA A 300 -24.09 -1.06 21.27
C ALA A 300 -23.53 -0.35 20.03
N GLY A 301 -23.45 -1.04 18.89
CA GLY A 301 -23.20 -0.41 17.59
C GLY A 301 -22.04 0.58 17.62
N SER A 302 -20.84 0.13 17.97
CA SER A 302 -19.57 0.88 17.92
C SER A 302 -19.41 2.16 18.76
N GLU A 303 -20.42 2.66 19.48
CA GLU A 303 -20.30 3.88 20.31
C GLU A 303 -19.96 3.56 21.78
N ILE A 304 -19.01 2.66 22.03
CA ILE A 304 -18.33 2.60 23.33
C ILE A 304 -17.27 3.71 23.31
N THR A 305 -17.46 4.75 24.13
CA THR A 305 -16.50 5.85 24.20
C THR A 305 -15.60 5.70 25.43
N THR A 306 -14.30 5.50 25.21
CA THR A 306 -13.30 5.47 26.28
C THR A 306 -12.60 6.83 26.38
N THR A 307 -12.65 7.44 27.57
CA THR A 307 -11.97 8.71 27.86
C THR A 307 -10.88 8.48 28.90
N TRP A 308 -9.66 8.92 28.60
CA TRP A 308 -8.52 8.80 29.51
C TRP A 308 -8.31 10.09 30.31
N TYR A 309 -8.26 9.97 31.64
CA TYR A 309 -8.06 11.08 32.58
C TYR A 309 -6.72 10.99 33.34
N GLY A 310 -5.65 10.57 32.66
CA GLY A 310 -4.30 10.50 33.24
C GLY A 310 -4.05 9.20 33.99
N ASP A 311 -4.69 9.00 35.13
CA ASP A 311 -4.47 7.80 35.97
C ASP A 311 -5.65 6.82 35.94
N ASN A 312 -6.81 7.23 35.39
CA ASN A 312 -8.03 6.41 35.32
C ASN A 312 -8.66 6.49 33.93
N TRP A 313 -9.36 5.41 33.59
CA TRP A 313 -10.22 5.32 32.41
C TRP A 313 -11.66 5.54 32.82
N ASP A 314 -12.38 6.28 31.99
CA ASP A 314 -13.81 6.40 32.06
C ASP A 314 -14.39 5.75 30.79
N VAL A 315 -15.21 4.74 30.98
CA VAL A 315 -15.87 4.00 29.90
C VAL A 315 -17.31 4.49 29.90
N ASP A 316 -17.64 5.37 28.97
CA ASP A 316 -19.00 5.89 28.82
C ASP A 316 -19.73 5.05 27.78
N VAL A 317 -20.80 4.40 28.25
CA VAL A 317 -21.63 3.46 27.52
C VAL A 317 -23.07 3.86 27.79
N ASP A 318 -23.82 4.12 26.72
CA ASP A 318 -25.26 4.32 26.81
C ASP A 318 -25.98 2.97 26.93
N ILE A 319 -26.06 2.47 28.16
CA ILE A 319 -26.71 1.19 28.48
C ILE A 319 -28.19 1.24 28.09
N GLU A 320 -28.86 2.38 28.24
CA GLU A 320 -30.28 2.53 27.89
C GLU A 320 -30.48 2.31 26.38
N ASP A 321 -29.62 2.90 25.55
CA ASP A 321 -29.65 2.72 24.10
C ASP A 321 -29.29 1.29 23.69
N ALA A 322 -28.30 0.66 24.32
CA ALA A 322 -27.95 -0.74 24.07
C ALA A 322 -29.11 -1.70 24.44
N VAL A 323 -29.75 -1.47 25.60
CA VAL A 323 -30.95 -2.21 26.02
C VAL A 323 -32.08 -1.96 25.03
N ALA A 324 -32.28 -0.72 24.59
CA ALA A 324 -33.32 -0.34 23.63
C ALA A 324 -33.10 -1.00 22.25
N ALA A 325 -31.85 -1.06 21.79
CA ALA A 325 -31.44 -1.66 20.52
C ALA A 325 -31.55 -3.19 20.50
N THR A 326 -31.36 -3.84 21.67
CA THR A 326 -31.47 -5.30 21.77
C THR A 326 -32.90 -5.75 21.58
N ASP A 327 -33.14 -6.54 20.54
CA ASP A 327 -34.44 -7.12 20.29
C ASP A 327 -34.62 -8.48 20.98
N ARG A 328 -35.88 -8.86 21.17
CA ARG A 328 -36.25 -10.11 21.85
C ARG A 328 -35.76 -11.36 21.12
N GLU A 329 -35.70 -11.32 19.80
CA GLU A 329 -35.29 -12.46 18.99
C GLU A 329 -33.77 -12.64 19.08
N ALA A 330 -32.98 -11.58 19.25
CA ALA A 330 -31.55 -11.66 19.52
C ALA A 330 -31.26 -12.39 20.83
N VAL A 331 -32.00 -12.08 21.91
CA VAL A 331 -31.89 -12.78 23.21
C VAL A 331 -32.19 -14.27 23.05
N ARG A 332 -33.29 -14.62 22.38
CA ARG A 332 -33.65 -16.02 22.11
C ARG A 332 -32.68 -16.72 21.16
N PHE A 333 -32.16 -16.01 20.19
CA PHE A 333 -31.21 -16.53 19.21
C PHE A 333 -29.85 -16.84 19.84
N ALA A 334 -29.44 -16.12 20.89
CA ALA A 334 -28.27 -16.45 21.69
C ALA A 334 -28.35 -17.85 22.35
N PHE A 335 -29.57 -18.38 22.50
CA PHE A 335 -29.84 -19.74 22.98
C PHE A 335 -30.00 -20.80 21.89
N ASP A 336 -30.15 -20.42 20.61
CA ASP A 336 -30.40 -21.40 19.56
C ASP A 336 -29.18 -22.34 19.42
N PRO A 337 -29.33 -23.66 19.64
CA PRO A 337 -28.25 -24.62 19.45
C PRO A 337 -27.63 -24.56 18.04
N ARG A 338 -28.42 -24.13 17.04
CA ARG A 338 -27.96 -23.94 15.65
C ARG A 338 -26.95 -22.81 15.52
N ARG A 339 -26.91 -21.81 16.41
CA ARG A 339 -25.83 -20.82 16.45
C ARG A 339 -24.49 -21.48 16.81
N ARG A 340 -24.48 -22.53 17.64
CA ARG A 340 -23.25 -23.29 17.94
C ARG A 340 -22.75 -24.04 16.72
N GLU A 341 -23.64 -24.67 15.97
CA GLU A 341 -23.29 -25.35 14.72
C GLU A 341 -22.87 -24.36 13.63
N TRP A 342 -23.57 -23.22 13.52
CA TRP A 342 -23.27 -22.16 12.56
C TRP A 342 -21.93 -21.48 12.87
N ALA A 343 -21.68 -21.05 14.10
CA ALA A 343 -20.41 -20.43 14.51
C ALA A 343 -19.23 -21.41 14.36
N ALA A 344 -19.43 -22.69 14.69
CA ALA A 344 -18.43 -23.73 14.46
C ALA A 344 -18.16 -24.00 12.97
N GLN A 345 -19.16 -23.81 12.09
CA GLN A 345 -19.02 -23.96 10.64
C GLN A 345 -18.44 -22.71 9.95
N HIS A 346 -18.66 -21.52 10.51
CA HIS A 346 -18.33 -20.23 9.85
C HIS A 346 -17.11 -19.52 10.45
N GLN A 347 -16.52 -20.00 11.55
CA GLN A 347 -15.21 -19.54 12.06
C GLN A 347 -14.06 -19.73 11.04
N GLN A 348 -14.28 -20.44 9.93
CA GLN A 348 -13.30 -20.65 8.85
C GLN A 348 -13.59 -19.87 7.56
N GLN A 349 -14.65 -19.06 7.49
CA GLN A 349 -15.02 -18.32 6.28
C GLN A 349 -15.26 -16.84 6.57
N THR A 350 -14.17 -16.06 6.63
CA THR A 350 -14.26 -14.62 6.37
C THR A 350 -14.47 -14.42 4.86
N LEU A 351 -15.72 -14.18 4.44
CA LEU A 351 -16.04 -13.82 3.06
C LEU A 351 -15.80 -12.31 2.85
N PRO A 352 -15.22 -11.90 1.71
CA PRO A 352 -15.00 -10.50 1.40
C PRO A 352 -16.31 -9.87 0.91
N PHE A 353 -16.78 -8.81 1.56
CA PHE A 353 -17.87 -7.99 1.02
C PHE A 353 -17.35 -6.57 0.78
N SER A 354 -17.12 -6.22 -0.49
CA SER A 354 -16.80 -4.86 -0.92
C SER A 354 -18.03 -4.21 -1.57
N GLY A 355 -18.62 -3.23 -0.91
CA GLY A 355 -19.65 -2.37 -1.49
C GLY A 355 -20.42 -1.56 -0.47
N THR A 356 -20.41 -0.23 -0.61
CA THR A 356 -21.26 0.69 0.16
C THR A 356 -22.71 0.55 -0.25
N LEU A 357 -23.56 0.07 0.65
CA LEU A 357 -25.02 0.18 0.53
C LEU A 357 -25.54 1.33 1.41
N PRO A 358 -26.57 2.07 0.98
CA PRO A 358 -27.20 3.10 1.80
C PRO A 358 -27.81 2.51 3.08
N ARG A 359 -27.68 3.25 4.19
CA ARG A 359 -28.13 2.87 5.55
C ARG A 359 -29.62 2.48 5.63
N GLU A 360 -30.44 2.91 4.67
CA GLU A 360 -31.88 2.57 4.59
C GLU A 360 -32.16 1.19 3.97
N SER A 361 -31.20 0.56 3.31
CA SER A 361 -31.36 -0.77 2.69
C SER A 361 -31.09 -1.93 3.65
N LEU A 362 -30.40 -1.69 4.78
CA LEU A 362 -30.03 -2.71 5.77
C LEU A 362 -31.24 -3.27 6.55
N LYS A 363 -32.29 -2.48 6.76
CA LYS A 363 -33.46 -2.93 7.54
C LYS A 363 -34.37 -3.93 6.80
N ALA A 364 -34.24 -4.06 5.47
CA ALA A 364 -35.14 -4.91 4.67
C ALA A 364 -34.56 -6.28 4.30
N ASP A 365 -33.22 -6.40 4.17
CA ASP A 365 -32.60 -7.63 3.64
C ASP A 365 -31.96 -8.53 4.71
N VAL A 366 -31.74 -8.06 5.94
CA VAL A 366 -31.33 -8.92 7.07
C VAL A 366 -32.43 -9.95 7.40
N TYR A 367 -33.70 -9.63 7.14
CA TYR A 367 -34.81 -10.59 7.30
C TYR A 367 -34.97 -11.58 6.13
N ARG A 368 -34.33 -11.37 4.97
CA ARG A 368 -34.42 -12.29 3.82
C ARG A 368 -33.28 -13.29 3.74
N ILE A 369 -32.14 -12.99 4.34
CA ILE A 369 -30.98 -13.90 4.38
C ILE A 369 -31.11 -14.95 5.50
N LEU A 370 -31.99 -14.74 6.48
CA LEU A 370 -32.19 -15.63 7.63
C LEU A 370 -33.29 -16.71 7.47
N VAL A 371 -33.83 -16.94 6.26
CA VAL A 371 -34.79 -18.03 5.97
C VAL A 371 -34.45 -18.80 4.67
N ALA A 372 -33.17 -19.01 4.37
CA ALA A 372 -32.73 -19.92 3.30
C ALA A 372 -31.80 -21.02 3.83
#